data_AF-A0A1Q3U1J7-F1
#
_entry.id   AF-A0A1Q3U1J7-F1
#
_cell.length_a   1.000
_cell.length_b   1.000
_cell.length_c   1.000
_cell.angle_alpha   90.00
_cell.angle_beta   90.00
_cell.angle_gamma   90.00
#
_symmetry.space_group_name_H-M   'P 1'
#
loop_
_entity.id
_entity.type
_entity.pdbx_description
1 polymer ?
#
loop_
_entity_poly.entity_id
_entity_poly.type
_entity_poly.pdbx_seq_one_letter_code
_entity_poly.pdbx_strand_id
1 'polypeptide(L)'
;MLKKLQSKWKVKGWRFALILITFTLGGSLCGWLGRKILLLTGLEKNISWFILYIILITLLWPLCVLLISIFTGQYLFFKTYIKKIFSRFSSKKKQKQQAEPA
;
A
#
# COMPACT_ATOMS: atom_id res chain seq x y z
N MET A 1 -7.40 -22.06 -2.69
CA MET A 1 -7.53 -20.61 -2.37
C MET A 1 -6.82 -19.69 -3.38
N LEU A 2 -5.58 -19.99 -3.80
CA LEU A 2 -4.81 -19.19 -4.76
C LEU A 2 -5.55 -18.90 -6.09
N LYS A 3 -6.22 -19.90 -6.68
CA LYS A 3 -7.03 -19.72 -7.90
C LYS A 3 -8.15 -18.67 -7.74
N LYS A 4 -8.71 -18.51 -6.54
CA LYS A 4 -9.77 -17.53 -6.24
C LYS A 4 -9.22 -16.09 -6.25
N LEU A 5 -8.01 -15.90 -5.73
CA LEU A 5 -7.29 -14.62 -5.78
C LEU A 5 -6.85 -14.28 -7.20
N GLN A 6 -6.26 -15.25 -7.90
CA GLN A 6 -5.83 -15.09 -9.29
C GLN A 6 -7.00 -14.69 -10.20
N SER A 7 -8.18 -15.31 -10.02
CA SER A 7 -9.40 -14.97 -10.75
C SER A 7 -9.94 -13.57 -10.38
N LYS A 8 -9.96 -13.20 -9.09
CA LYS A 8 -10.35 -11.86 -8.63
C LYS A 8 -9.47 -10.75 -9.21
N TRP A 9 -8.18 -11.03 -9.40
CA TRP A 9 -7.21 -10.06 -9.92
C TRP A 9 -7.02 -10.17 -11.44
N LYS A 10 -7.65 -11.15 -12.11
CA LYS A 10 -7.56 -11.40 -13.57
C LYS A 10 -6.12 -11.41 -14.10
N VAL A 11 -5.18 -12.01 -13.36
CA VAL A 11 -3.76 -12.07 -13.75
C VAL A 11 -3.34 -13.48 -14.19
N LYS A 12 -2.52 -13.57 -15.24
CA LYS A 12 -1.83 -14.82 -15.64
C LYS A 12 -0.94 -15.31 -14.48
N GLY A 13 -0.77 -16.63 -14.32
CA GLY A 13 -0.05 -17.23 -13.18
C GLY A 13 1.36 -16.67 -12.95
N TRP A 14 2.11 -16.41 -14.03
CA TRP A 14 3.44 -15.78 -13.96
C TRP A 14 3.39 -14.36 -13.37
N ARG A 15 2.44 -13.52 -13.82
CA ARG A 15 2.25 -12.17 -13.26
C ARG A 15 1.83 -12.23 -11.79
N PHE A 16 1.01 -13.21 -11.42
CA PHE A 16 0.59 -13.42 -10.03
C PHE A 16 1.78 -13.74 -9.11
N ALA A 17 2.69 -14.61 -9.54
CA ALA A 17 3.91 -14.90 -8.79
C ALA A 17 4.78 -13.64 -8.61
N LEU A 18 4.97 -12.86 -9.67
CA LEU A 18 5.69 -11.58 -9.59
C LEU A 18 5.02 -10.60 -8.63
N ILE A 19 3.69 -10.50 -8.66
CA ILE A 19 2.93 -9.64 -7.74
C ILE A 19 3.18 -10.07 -6.28
N LEU A 20 3.13 -11.37 -5.98
CA LEU A 20 3.43 -11.87 -4.64
C LEU A 20 4.85 -11.51 -4.22
N ILE A 21 5.84 -11.74 -5.09
CA ILE A 21 7.25 -11.39 -4.81
C ILE A 21 7.38 -9.89 -4.53
N THR A 22 6.81 -9.02 -5.37
CA THR A 22 6.85 -7.57 -5.16
C THR A 22 6.14 -7.13 -3.88
N PHE A 23 5.08 -7.84 -3.47
CA PHE A 23 4.36 -7.55 -2.23
C PHE A 23 5.21 -7.92 -1.01
N THR A 24 5.85 -9.08 -1.03
CA THR A 24 6.73 -9.54 0.05
C THR A 24 7.98 -8.67 0.17
N LEU A 25 8.60 -8.34 -0.96
CA LEU A 25 9.75 -7.44 -1.01
C LEU A 25 9.35 -6.02 -0.57
N GLY A 26 8.21 -5.50 -1.04
CA GLY A 26 7.74 -4.16 -0.70
C GLY A 26 7.32 -4.02 0.76
N GLY A 27 6.70 -5.05 1.31
CA GLY A 27 6.38 -5.15 2.73
C GLY A 27 7.63 -5.17 3.61
N SER A 28 8.61 -6.03 3.26
CA SER A 28 9.88 -6.12 3.99
C SER A 28 10.66 -4.80 3.93
N LEU A 29 10.75 -4.20 2.73
CA LEU A 29 11.45 -2.93 2.51
C LEU A 29 10.78 -1.78 3.28
N CYS A 30 9.45 -1.69 3.26
CA CYS A 30 8.73 -0.65 4.01
C CYS A 30 8.92 -0.80 5.53
N GLY A 31 8.88 -2.04 6.04
CA GLY A 31 9.17 -2.35 7.43
C GLY A 31 10.55 -1.86 7.87
N TRP A 32 11.55 -2.18 7.05
CA TRP A 32 12.92 -1.76 7.29
C TRP A 32 13.10 -0.24 7.21
N LEU A 33 12.54 0.41 6.18
CA LEU A 33 12.59 1.87 6.04
C LEU A 33 11.87 2.60 7.19
N GLY A 34 10.66 2.16 7.56
CA GLY A 34 9.91 2.76 8.66
C GLY A 34 10.69 2.71 9.96
N ARG A 35 11.33 1.57 10.26
CA ARG A 35 12.18 1.44 11.45
C ARG A 35 13.41 2.34 11.34
N LYS A 36 14.04 2.42 10.16
CA LYS A 36 15.21 3.28 9.92
C LYS A 36 14.88 4.75 10.12
N ILE A 37 13.75 5.22 9.59
CA ILE A 37 13.26 6.60 9.75
C ILE A 37 12.98 6.90 11.23
N LEU A 38 12.34 5.98 11.95
CA LEU A 38 12.05 6.18 13.37
C LEU A 38 13.29 6.09 14.28
N LEU A 39 14.31 5.34 13.89
CA LEU A 39 15.60 5.35 14.59
C LEU A 39 16.34 6.67 14.37
N LEU A 40 16.24 7.24 13.16
CA LEU A 40 16.86 8.53 12.82
C LEU A 40 16.22 9.71 13.58
N THR A 41 14.94 9.64 13.92
CA THR A 41 14.28 10.70 14.70
C THR A 41 14.61 10.67 16.20
N GLY A 42 15.35 9.66 16.69
CA GLY A 42 15.80 9.60 18.09
C GLY A 42 14.66 9.51 19.12
N LEU A 43 13.44 9.19 18.68
CA LEU A 43 12.28 9.09 19.57
C LEU A 43 12.42 7.87 20.49
N GLU A 44 12.20 8.09 21.79
CA GLU A 44 12.14 7.02 22.78
C GLU A 44 11.05 5.99 22.42
N LYS A 45 11.35 4.71 22.69
CA LYS A 45 10.44 3.57 22.44
C LYS A 45 9.26 3.60 23.42
N ASN A 46 8.33 4.52 23.18
CA ASN A 46 7.06 4.64 23.89
C ASN A 46 5.89 4.14 23.02
N ILE A 47 4.68 4.00 23.60
CA ILE A 47 3.47 3.65 22.84
C ILE A 47 3.26 4.61 21.64
N SER A 48 3.55 5.90 21.83
CA SER A 48 3.46 6.92 20.79
C SER A 48 4.40 6.64 19.62
N TRP A 49 5.59 6.07 19.87
CA TRP A 49 6.53 5.63 18.85
C TRP A 49 5.91 4.51 17.99
N PHE A 50 5.22 3.56 18.63
CA PHE A 50 4.57 2.46 17.93
C PHE A 50 3.38 2.91 17.06
N ILE A 51 2.59 3.86 17.56
CA ILE A 51 1.48 4.44 16.81
C ILE A 51 2.00 5.22 15.59
N LEU A 52 3.02 6.08 15.79
CA LEU A 52 3.70 6.80 14.71
C LEU A 52 4.30 5.83 13.69
N TYR A 53 4.94 4.76 14.16
CA TYR A 53 5.51 3.71 13.31
C TYR A 53 4.44 3.10 12.39
N ILE A 54 3.29 2.69 12.95
CA ILE A 54 2.21 2.08 12.17
C ILE A 54 1.65 3.06 11.13
N ILE A 55 1.42 4.31 11.52
CA ILE A 55 0.90 5.34 10.60
C ILE A 55 1.91 5.60 9.48
N LEU A 56 3.19 5.73 9.81
CA LEU A 56 4.25 5.96 8.85
C LEU A 56 4.37 4.78 7.88
N ILE A 57 4.44 3.55 8.38
CA ILE A 57 4.53 2.34 7.53
C ILE A 57 3.31 2.22 6.63
N THR A 58 2.12 2.51 7.15
CA THR A 58 0.88 2.40 6.36
C THR A 58 0.89 3.36 5.18
N LEU A 59 1.45 4.56 5.38
CA LEU A 59 1.57 5.57 4.33
C LEU A 59 2.76 5.33 3.39
N LEU A 60 3.87 4.80 3.93
CA LEU A 60 5.09 4.49 3.20
C LEU A 60 4.97 3.20 2.37
N TRP A 61 4.14 2.26 2.81
CA TRP A 61 3.93 0.97 2.17
C TRP A 61 3.50 1.06 0.70
N PRO A 62 2.47 1.84 0.31
CA PRO A 62 2.11 1.99 -1.10
C PRO A 62 3.25 2.60 -1.92
N LEU A 63 4.09 3.47 -1.35
CA LEU A 63 5.27 4.01 -2.04
C LEU A 63 6.32 2.92 -2.29
N CYS A 64 6.70 2.15 -1.25
CA CYS A 64 7.69 1.08 -1.38
C CYS A 64 7.25 0.00 -2.37
N VAL A 65 6.00 -0.45 -2.28
CA VAL A 65 5.46 -1.47 -3.20
C VAL A 65 5.43 -0.95 -4.64
N LEU A 66 5.07 0.32 -4.84
CA LEU A 66 5.07 0.94 -6.16
C LEU A 66 6.49 1.03 -6.75
N LEU A 67 7.48 1.37 -5.93
CA LEU A 67 8.89 1.48 -6.32
C LEU A 67 9.44 0.12 -6.80
N ILE A 68 9.20 -0.94 -6.05
CA ILE A 68 9.64 -2.29 -6.42
C ILE A 68 8.89 -2.78 -7.68
N SER A 69 7.62 -2.41 -7.81
CA SER A 69 6.80 -2.77 -8.97
C SER A 69 7.28 -2.13 -10.28
N ILE A 70 8.02 -1.01 -10.21
CA ILE A 70 8.73 -0.43 -11.37
C ILE A 70 9.84 -1.39 -11.81
N PHE A 71 10.64 -1.90 -10.87
CA PHE A 71 11.73 -2.85 -11.14
C PHE A 71 11.24 -4.17 -11.76
N THR A 72 10.06 -4.64 -11.33
CA THR A 72 9.46 -5.89 -11.82
C THR A 72 8.54 -5.70 -13.04
N GLY A 73 8.30 -4.46 -13.48
CA GLY A 73 7.43 -4.17 -14.63
C GLY A 73 5.92 -4.38 -14.38
N GLN A 74 5.47 -4.52 -13.14
CA GLN A 74 4.04 -4.66 -12.77
C GLN A 74 3.41 -3.33 -12.30
N TYR A 75 4.06 -2.19 -12.57
CA TYR A 75 3.65 -0.87 -12.08
C TYR A 75 2.19 -0.51 -12.39
N LEU A 76 1.72 -0.71 -13.63
CA LEU A 76 0.33 -0.40 -14.00
C LEU A 76 -0.70 -1.17 -13.15
N PHE A 77 -0.41 -2.43 -12.84
CA PHE A 77 -1.28 -3.27 -12.01
C PHE A 77 -1.36 -2.71 -10.59
N PHE A 78 -0.20 -2.43 -9.98
CA PHE A 78 -0.14 -1.90 -8.62
C PHE A 78 -0.71 -0.49 -8.51
N LYS A 79 -0.45 0.38 -9.48
CA LYS A 79 -1.06 1.71 -9.54
C LYS A 79 -2.59 1.63 -9.56
N THR A 80 -3.15 0.74 -10.37
CA THR A 80 -4.60 0.52 -10.44
C THR A 80 -5.14 -0.08 -9.14
N TYR A 81 -4.41 -1.03 -8.54
CA TYR A 81 -4.74 -1.66 -7.27
C TYR A 81 -4.76 -0.65 -6.12
N ILE A 82 -3.68 0.12 -5.94
CA ILE A 82 -3.57 1.19 -4.94
C ILE A 82 -4.66 2.24 -5.17
N LYS A 83 -4.88 2.70 -6.40
CA LYS A 83 -5.94 3.67 -6.73
C LYS A 83 -7.33 3.15 -6.33
N LYS A 84 -7.59 1.85 -6.52
CA LYS A 84 -8.86 1.21 -6.12
C LYS A 84 -9.02 1.08 -4.61
N ILE A 85 -7.92 0.92 -3.86
CA ILE A 85 -7.94 0.96 -2.40
C ILE A 85 -8.18 2.40 -1.94
N PHE A 86 -7.41 3.35 -2.46
CA PHE A 86 -7.54 4.78 -2.12
C PHE A 86 -8.91 5.34 -2.47
N SER A 87 -9.50 4.91 -3.60
CA SER A 87 -10.86 5.31 -3.95
C SER A 87 -11.87 4.82 -2.91
N ARG A 88 -11.68 3.66 -2.27
CA ARG A 88 -12.58 3.21 -1.19
C ARG A 88 -12.45 4.06 0.07
N PHE A 89 -11.24 4.53 0.39
CA PHE A 89 -11.03 5.47 1.49
C PHE A 89 -11.58 6.88 1.16
N SER A 90 -11.45 7.32 -0.09
CA SER A 90 -11.90 8.65 -0.53
C SER A 90 -13.37 8.74 -0.94
N SER A 91 -14.02 7.63 -1.31
CA SER A 91 -15.42 7.60 -1.77
C SER A 91 -16.43 7.92 -0.67
N LYS A 92 -16.03 8.03 0.60
CA LYS A 92 -16.88 8.61 1.65
C LYS A 92 -17.02 10.14 1.57
N LYS A 93 -16.28 10.84 0.70
CA LYS A 93 -16.34 12.31 0.61
C LYS A 93 -17.23 12.87 -0.51
N LYS A 94 -17.79 12.03 -1.39
CA LYS A 94 -18.66 12.48 -2.51
C LYS A 94 -20.15 12.20 -2.28
N GLN A 95 -20.62 12.31 -1.04
CA GLN A 95 -22.05 12.29 -0.71
C GLN A 95 -22.50 13.49 0.16
N LYS A 96 -21.63 14.51 0.33
CA LYS A 96 -21.93 15.72 1.11
C LYS A 96 -21.77 17.02 0.30
N GLN A 97 -22.04 16.96 -1.00
CA GLN A 97 -21.99 18.12 -1.90
C GLN A 97 -23.04 17.98 -3.00
N GLN A 98 -24.25 17.60 -2.61
CA GLN A 98 -25.48 17.71 -3.41
C GLN A 98 -26.67 17.72 -2.45
N ALA A 99 -26.68 18.69 -1.54
CA ALA A 99 -27.80 19.01 -0.66
C ALA A 99 -27.65 20.48 -0.24
N GLU A 100 -27.63 21.38 -1.22
CA GLU A 100 -28.10 22.76 -1.08
C GLU A 100 -28.32 23.35 -2.48
N PRO A 101 -29.54 23.25 -3.00
CA PRO A 101 -30.13 24.32 -3.78
C PRO A 101 -31.27 24.98 -3.01
N ALA A 102 -31.27 26.31 -3.05
CA ALA A 102 -32.27 27.27 -2.57
C ALA A 102 -32.18 27.69 -1.11
#